data_AF-A0A0K2RKU1-F1
#
_entry.id   AF-A0A0K2RKU1-F1
#
_cell.length_a   1.000
_cell.length_b   1.000
_cell.length_c   1.000
_cell.angle_alpha   90.00
_cell.angle_beta   90.00
_cell.angle_gamma   90.00
#
_symmetry.space_group_name_H-M   'P 1'
#
loop_
_entity.id
_entity.type
_entity.pdbx_description
1 polymer ?
#
loop_
_entity_poly.entity_id
_entity_poly.type
_entity_poly.pdbx_seq_one_letter_code
_entity_poly.pdbx_strand_id
1 'polypeptide(L)'
;MTFEDFQAAVELLRTVDYPIEVTAEQAWPHFRGWRVNYERVAYALAYAIDAPPSMWSGPRRFASEPVMPHRPKNRTSKDVKPDDPQMIAQRKTR
;
A
#
# COMPACT_ATOMS: atom_id res chain seq x y z
N MET A 1 -1.16 -5.83 -13.70
CA MET A 1 -1.05 -6.50 -12.40
C MET A 1 -0.80 -7.98 -12.64
N THR A 2 0.43 -8.39 -12.35
CA THR A 2 0.83 -9.79 -12.34
C THR A 2 0.76 -10.36 -10.91
N PHE A 3 1.03 -11.65 -10.75
CA PHE A 3 1.15 -12.25 -9.42
C PHE A 3 2.36 -11.70 -8.67
N GLU A 4 3.47 -11.43 -9.38
CA GLU A 4 4.70 -10.86 -8.82
C GLU A 4 4.45 -9.46 -8.24
N ASP A 5 3.68 -8.61 -8.93
CA ASP A 5 3.26 -7.30 -8.40
C ASP A 5 2.51 -7.44 -7.07
N PHE A 6 1.61 -8.43 -6.99
CA PHE A 6 0.81 -8.71 -5.80
C PHE A 6 1.68 -9.27 -4.68
N GLN A 7 2.55 -10.24 -4.98
CA GLN A 7 3.48 -10.82 -4.02
C GLN A 7 4.43 -9.75 -3.44
N ALA A 8 4.95 -8.85 -4.27
CA ALA A 8 5.78 -7.74 -3.81
C ALA A 8 5.03 -6.82 -2.83
N ALA A 9 3.73 -6.58 -3.05
CA ALA A 9 2.90 -5.82 -2.10
C ALA A 9 2.65 -6.60 -0.80
N VAL A 10 2.47 -7.92 -0.86
CA VAL A 10 2.37 -8.79 0.33
C VAL A 10 3.67 -8.75 1.13
N GLU A 11 4.84 -8.78 0.49
CA GLU A 11 6.13 -8.62 1.19
C GLU A 11 6.25 -7.26 1.87
N LEU A 12 5.80 -6.18 1.23
CA LEU A 12 5.78 -4.85 1.84
C LEU A 12 4.95 -4.83 3.14
N LEU A 13 3.81 -5.53 3.17
CA LEU A 13 2.99 -5.67 4.37
C LEU A 13 3.73 -6.40 5.50
N ARG A 14 4.55 -7.41 5.19
CA ARG A 14 5.39 -8.09 6.19
C ARG A 14 6.41 -7.16 6.83
N THR A 15 6.98 -6.21 6.07
CA THR A 15 7.97 -5.26 6.62
C THR A 15 7.43 -4.34 7.71
N VAL A 16 6.11 -4.26 7.85
CA VAL A 16 5.42 -3.44 8.87
C VAL A 16 4.64 -4.29 9.87
N ASP A 17 4.96 -5.58 9.98
CA ASP A 17 4.32 -6.54 10.89
C ASP A 17 2.79 -6.63 10.69
N TYR A 18 2.31 -6.44 9.46
CA TYR A 18 0.89 -6.61 9.15
C TYR A 18 0.51 -8.10 9.34
N PRO A 19 -0.61 -8.41 10.02
CA PRO A 19 -1.02 -9.79 10.27
C PRO A 19 -1.52 -10.44 8.98
N ILE A 20 -0.70 -11.31 8.40
CA ILE A 20 -1.04 -12.08 7.19
C ILE A 20 -1.53 -13.46 7.61
N GLU A 21 -2.78 -13.78 7.25
CA GLU A 21 -3.44 -15.03 7.63
C GLU A 21 -3.22 -16.19 6.64
N VAL A 22 -2.98 -15.87 5.36
CA VAL A 22 -2.86 -16.85 4.26
C VAL A 22 -1.71 -16.46 3.32
N THR A 23 -1.18 -17.42 2.55
CA THR A 23 -0.07 -17.15 1.61
C THR A 23 -0.52 -16.30 0.42
N ALA A 24 0.43 -15.72 -0.31
CA ALA A 24 0.14 -14.91 -1.49
C ALA A 24 -0.57 -15.75 -2.58
N GLU A 25 -0.14 -17.01 -2.77
CA GLU A 25 -0.72 -17.96 -3.71
C GLU A 25 -2.18 -18.28 -3.36
N GLN A 26 -2.48 -18.43 -2.08
CA GLN A 26 -3.84 -18.66 -1.59
C GLN A 26 -4.73 -17.41 -1.77
N ALA A 27 -4.20 -16.22 -1.48
CA ALA A 27 -4.96 -14.97 -1.58
C ALA A 27 -5.19 -14.51 -3.03
N TRP A 28 -4.29 -14.86 -3.95
CA TRP A 28 -4.26 -14.31 -5.31
C TRP A 28 -5.54 -14.56 -6.12
N PRO A 29 -6.13 -15.78 -6.17
CA PRO A 29 -7.38 -16.01 -6.89
C PRO A 29 -8.53 -15.15 -6.36
N HIS A 30 -8.59 -14.95 -5.04
CA HIS A 30 -9.59 -14.09 -4.42
C HIS A 30 -9.38 -12.63 -4.80
N PHE A 31 -8.15 -12.12 -4.69
CA PHE A 31 -7.81 -10.75 -5.08
C PHE A 31 -8.21 -10.48 -6.54
N ARG A 32 -7.85 -11.39 -7.46
CA ARG A 32 -8.23 -11.30 -8.88
C ARG A 32 -9.73 -11.34 -9.06
N GLY A 33 -10.41 -12.28 -8.42
CA GLY A 33 -11.86 -12.44 -8.50
C GLY A 33 -12.63 -11.22 -8.00
N TRP A 34 -12.14 -10.55 -6.96
CA TRP A 34 -12.75 -9.30 -6.49
C TRP A 34 -12.44 -8.12 -7.40
N ARG A 35 -11.20 -8.02 -7.90
CA ARG A 35 -10.74 -6.89 -8.70
C ARG A 35 -11.51 -6.70 -9.99
N VAL A 36 -11.92 -7.77 -10.66
CA VAL A 36 -12.70 -7.65 -11.92
C VAL A 36 -14.01 -6.88 -11.74
N ASN A 37 -14.58 -6.89 -10.53
CA ASN A 37 -15.87 -6.26 -10.24
C ASN A 37 -15.79 -4.73 -10.21
N TYR A 38 -14.63 -4.17 -9.83
CA TYR A 38 -14.49 -2.73 -9.62
C TYR A 38 -13.41 -2.06 -10.48
N GLU A 39 -12.48 -2.81 -11.10
CA GLU A 39 -11.33 -2.23 -11.79
C GLU A 39 -11.73 -1.23 -12.88
N ARG A 40 -12.72 -1.58 -13.70
CA ARG A 40 -13.19 -0.70 -14.79
C ARG A 40 -13.75 0.62 -14.27
N VAL A 41 -14.58 0.56 -13.23
CA VAL A 41 -15.17 1.76 -12.62
C VAL A 41 -14.10 2.61 -11.95
N ALA A 42 -13.15 1.97 -11.24
CA ALA A 42 -12.03 2.66 -10.62
C ALA A 42 -11.15 3.39 -11.65
N TYR A 43 -10.86 2.78 -12.79
CA TYR A 43 -10.11 3.43 -13.87
C TYR A 43 -10.89 4.56 -14.54
N ALA A 44 -12.20 4.41 -14.72
CA ALA A 44 -13.04 5.49 -15.23
C ALA A 44 -13.05 6.70 -14.29
N LEU A 45 -13.15 6.47 -12.98
CA LEU A 45 -13.05 7.53 -11.97
C LEU A 45 -11.67 8.19 -11.98
N ALA A 46 -10.60 7.39 -11.99
CA ALA A 46 -9.23 7.91 -12.06
C ALA A 46 -9.00 8.78 -13.31
N TYR A 47 -9.59 8.40 -14.44
CA TYR A 47 -9.55 9.20 -15.66
C TYR A 47 -10.36 10.51 -15.53
N ALA A 48 -11.55 10.44 -14.94
CA ALA A 48 -12.44 11.60 -14.82
C ALA A 48 -11.88 12.71 -13.91
N ILE A 49 -11.05 12.36 -12.93
CA ILE A 49 -10.47 13.30 -11.96
C ILE A 49 -8.99 13.62 -12.22
N ASP A 50 -8.43 13.16 -13.34
CA ASP A 50 -7.00 13.27 -13.65
C ASP A 50 -6.09 12.77 -12.51
N ALA A 51 -6.44 11.62 -11.91
CA ALA A 51 -5.69 11.06 -10.80
C ALA A 51 -4.27 10.65 -11.23
N PRO A 52 -3.22 10.90 -10.43
CA PRO A 52 -1.87 10.44 -10.73
C PRO A 52 -1.83 8.90 -10.79
N PRO A 53 -0.90 8.31 -11.57
CA PRO A 53 -0.69 6.88 -11.59
C PRO A 53 -0.23 6.39 -10.21
N SER A 54 -0.66 5.18 -9.84
CA SER A 54 -0.12 4.48 -8.67
C SER A 54 0.56 3.20 -9.11
N MET A 55 1.40 2.61 -8.24
CA MET A 55 2.18 1.40 -8.54
C MET A 55 1.35 0.26 -9.15
N TRP A 56 0.06 0.19 -8.82
CA TRP A 56 -0.82 -0.95 -9.09
C TRP A 56 -2.12 -0.58 -9.80
N SER A 57 -2.24 0.66 -10.25
CA SER A 57 -3.36 1.13 -11.06
C SER A 57 -2.77 1.56 -12.40
N GLY A 58 -3.25 0.97 -13.49
CA GLY A 58 -2.65 1.05 -14.83
C GLY A 58 -2.45 2.46 -15.40
N PRO A 59 -2.20 2.60 -16.71
CA PRO A 59 -1.80 3.88 -17.30
C PRO A 59 -2.80 5.00 -17.05
N ARG A 60 -2.30 6.23 -17.06
CA ARG A 60 -3.11 7.46 -16.97
C ARG A 60 -3.07 8.22 -18.28
N ARG A 61 -4.03 9.17 -18.42
CA ARG A 61 -4.10 10.09 -19.56
C ARG A 61 -2.80 10.87 -19.73
N PHE A 62 -2.26 11.39 -18.63
CA PHE A 62 -0.96 12.04 -18.59
C PHE A 62 0.07 11.06 -18.03
N ALA A 63 0.99 10.64 -18.90
CA ALA A 63 2.07 9.75 -18.51
C ALA A 63 2.94 10.43 -17.44
N SER A 64 3.09 9.77 -16.30
CA SER A 64 3.99 10.14 -15.22
C SER A 64 4.44 8.87 -14.51
N GLU A 65 5.59 8.92 -13.85
CA GLU A 65 6.09 7.78 -13.09
C GLU A 65 5.30 7.64 -11.78
N PRO A 66 4.80 6.44 -11.44
CA PRO A 66 4.21 6.18 -10.14
C PRO A 66 5.23 6.42 -9.02
N VAL A 67 4.82 7.10 -7.95
CA VAL A 67 5.67 7.35 -6.78
C VAL A 67 5.35 6.35 -5.67
N MET A 68 6.38 5.70 -5.14
CA MET A 68 6.25 4.79 -4.00
C MET A 68 5.80 5.54 -2.74
N PRO A 69 4.87 4.98 -1.94
CA PRO A 69 4.53 5.57 -0.64
C PRO A 69 5.76 5.65 0.27
N HIS A 70 6.09 6.85 0.73
CA HIS A 70 7.14 7.09 1.72
C HIS A 70 6.50 7.30 3.10
N ARG A 71 6.88 6.48 4.10
CA ARG A 71 6.48 6.70 5.50
C ARG A 71 7.27 7.89 6.06
N PRO A 72 6.63 9.06 6.31
CA PRO A 72 7.34 10.18 6.90
C PRO A 72 7.84 9.83 8.30
N LYS A 73 8.98 10.40 8.69
CA LYS A 73 9.46 10.30 10.07
C LYS A 73 8.38 10.86 11.00
N ASN A 74 8.13 10.18 12.12
CA ASN A 74 7.24 10.69 13.15
C ASN A 74 7.71 12.09 13.58
N ARG A 75 6.81 13.08 13.46
CA ARG A 75 7.10 14.47 13.79
C ARG A 75 6.85 14.65 15.29
N THR A 76 7.85 14.36 16.08
CA THR A 76 7.83 14.60 17.53
C THR A 76 8.36 15.99 17.85
N SER A 77 7.83 16.65 18.88
CA SER A 77 8.41 17.90 19.39
C SER A 77 9.80 17.63 19.98
N LYS A 78 10.65 18.67 20.05
CA LYS A 78 11.99 18.57 20.66
C LYS A 78 11.93 18.25 22.16
N ASP A 79 10.84 18.63 22.83
CA ASP A 79 10.65 18.44 24.28
C ASP A 79 9.97 17.11 24.64
N VAL A 80 9.79 16.22 23.66
CA VAL A 80 9.12 14.94 23.86
C VAL A 80 9.94 14.04 24.80
N LYS A 81 9.26 13.56 25.85
CA LYS A 81 9.84 12.63 26.84
C LYS A 81 9.73 11.18 26.34
N PRO A 82 10.59 10.26 26.83
CA PRO A 82 10.53 8.84 26.44
C PRO A 82 9.17 8.18 26.66
N ASP A 83 8.43 8.60 27.69
CA ASP A 83 7.13 8.04 28.06
C ASP A 83 5.94 8.74 27.35
N ASP A 84 6.23 9.69 26.46
CA ASP A 84 5.19 10.41 25.72
C ASP A 84 4.44 9.44 24.78
N PRO A 85 3.09 9.46 24.74
CA PRO A 85 2.32 8.65 23.80
C PRO A 85 2.65 8.92 22.32
N GLN A 86 3.30 10.04 22.00
CA GLN A 86 3.82 10.31 20.65
C GLN A 86 5.12 9.54 20.34
N MET A 87 5.82 9.02 21.36
CA MET A 87 7.01 8.18 21.25
C MET A 87 6.70 6.70 21.13
N ILE A 88 5.48 6.32 20.70
CA ILE A 88 5.17 4.95 20.33
C ILE A 88 6.01 4.59 19.09
N ALA A 89 7.26 4.20 19.36
CA ALA A 89 8.21 3.67 18.42
C ALA A 89 8.70 2.34 18.99
N GLN A 90 8.35 1.28 18.28
CA GLN A 90 8.95 -0.05 18.37
C GLN A 90 8.70 -0.79 19.68
N ARG A 91 7.48 -1.31 19.87
CA ARG A 91 7.36 -2.57 20.61
C ARG A 91 8.16 -3.60 19.83
N LYS A 92 9.41 -3.82 20.25
CA LYS A 92 10.28 -4.90 19.80
C LYS A 92 9.49 -6.19 19.78
N THR A 93 9.28 -6.73 18.59
CA THR A 93 8.79 -8.08 18.37
C THR A 93 9.72 -9.03 19.12
N ARG A 94 9.13 -9.85 20.00
CA ARG A 94 9.82 -10.89 20.75
C ARG A 94 10.06 -12.10 19.86
#